data_AF-A0A1R4B663-F1
#
_entry.id   AF-A0A1R4B663-F1
#
_cell.length_a   1.000
_cell.length_b   1.000
_cell.length_c   1.000
_cell.angle_alpha   90.00
_cell.angle_beta   90.00
_cell.angle_gamma   90.00
#
_symmetry.space_group_name_H-M   'P 1'
#
loop_
_entity.id
_entity.type
_entity.pdbx_description
1 polymer ?
#
loop_
_entity_poly.entity_id
_entity_poly.type
_entity_poly.pdbx_seq_one_letter_code
_entity_poly.pdbx_strand_id
1 'polypeptide(L)'
;MNPIIAVLKENNVSDAQITEVFEALTQNPMAAMTTISQLGLPQDQLQQVMAEVMQNPGLIKEAVDELGLDFSKVEAAKSQYQP
;
A
#
# COMPACT_ATOMS: atom_id res chain seq x y z
N MET A 1 -11.88 -0.37 8.33
CA MET A 1 -12.04 -0.03 6.91
C MET A 1 -10.97 0.95 6.56
N ASN A 2 -9.93 0.46 5.90
CA ASN A 2 -8.78 1.25 5.54
C ASN A 2 -9.09 2.27 4.42
N PRO A 3 -8.75 3.57 4.58
CA PRO A 3 -8.98 4.59 3.55
C PRO A 3 -8.22 4.31 2.25
N ILE A 4 -7.02 3.72 2.32
CA ILE A 4 -6.22 3.34 1.14
C ILE A 4 -6.94 2.24 0.35
N ILE A 5 -7.47 1.22 1.04
CA ILE A 5 -8.23 0.15 0.39
C ILE A 5 -9.50 0.72 -0.26
N ALA A 6 -10.18 1.65 0.40
CA ALA A 6 -11.36 2.31 -0.14
C ALA A 6 -11.04 3.07 -1.44
N VAL A 7 -9.98 3.89 -1.43
CA VAL A 7 -9.48 4.59 -2.62
C VAL A 7 -9.17 3.61 -3.75
N LEU A 8 -8.44 2.54 -3.47
CA LEU A 8 -8.11 1.54 -4.50
C LEU A 8 -9.38 0.91 -5.08
N LYS A 9 -10.34 0.50 -4.25
CA LYS A 9 -11.62 -0.06 -4.71
C LYS A 9 -12.44 0.91 -5.54
N GLU A 10 -12.46 2.19 -5.16
CA GLU A 10 -13.14 3.25 -5.94
C GLU A 10 -12.54 3.42 -7.34
N ASN A 11 -11.25 3.13 -7.51
CA ASN A 11 -10.57 3.14 -8.80
C ASN A 11 -10.73 1.83 -9.59
N ASN A 12 -11.69 0.97 -9.24
CA ASN A 12 -11.88 -0.36 -9.82
C ASN A 12 -10.67 -1.29 -9.64
N VAL A 13 -9.82 -1.05 -8.63
CA VAL A 13 -8.75 -1.97 -8.28
C VAL A 13 -9.37 -3.16 -7.53
N SER A 14 -9.10 -4.36 -8.04
CA SER A 14 -9.59 -5.61 -7.43
C SER A 14 -8.85 -5.94 -6.13
N ASP A 15 -9.49 -6.68 -5.21
CA ASP A 15 -8.87 -7.11 -3.95
C ASP A 15 -7.51 -7.82 -4.16
N ALA A 16 -7.36 -8.57 -5.27
CA ALA A 16 -6.11 -9.21 -5.64
C ALA A 16 -5.00 -8.19 -5.96
N GLN A 17 -5.31 -7.15 -6.73
CA GLN A 17 -4.37 -6.08 -7.06
C GLN A 17 -4.02 -5.22 -5.84
N ILE A 18 -5.01 -4.97 -4.97
CA ILE A 18 -4.79 -4.32 -3.68
C ILE A 18 -3.80 -5.14 -2.86
N THR A 19 -4.01 -6.46 -2.79
CA THR A 19 -3.11 -7.40 -2.11
C THR A 19 -1.70 -7.33 -2.69
N GLU A 20 -1.54 -7.34 -4.03
CA GLU A 20 -0.23 -7.20 -4.68
C GLU A 20 0.47 -5.88 -4.36
N VAL A 21 -0.28 -4.77 -4.29
CA VAL A 21 0.27 -3.46 -3.90
C VAL A 21 0.78 -3.50 -2.47
N PHE A 22 -0.02 -4.00 -1.53
CA PHE A 22 0.39 -4.09 -0.13
C PHE A 22 1.51 -5.10 0.08
N GLU A 23 1.49 -6.23 -0.63
CA GLU A 23 2.59 -7.20 -0.63
C GLU A 23 3.88 -6.55 -1.16
N ALA A 24 3.80 -5.81 -2.26
CA ALA A 24 4.94 -5.06 -2.77
C ALA A 24 5.40 -3.99 -1.77
N LEU A 25 4.50 -3.30 -1.05
CA LEU A 25 4.85 -2.36 0.02
C LEU A 25 5.57 -3.08 1.17
N THR A 26 5.18 -4.32 1.47
CA THR A 26 5.82 -5.14 2.50
C THR A 26 7.23 -5.57 2.12
N GLN A 27 7.51 -5.73 0.82
CA GLN A 27 8.81 -6.18 0.35
C GLN A 27 9.74 -5.01 0.06
N ASN A 28 9.25 -4.01 -0.67
CA ASN A 28 9.98 -2.81 -1.04
C ASN A 28 9.01 -1.68 -1.43
N PRO A 29 8.99 -0.53 -0.73
CA PRO A 29 8.12 0.58 -1.07
C PRO A 29 8.33 1.13 -2.50
N MET A 30 9.52 0.97 -3.09
CA MET A 30 9.74 1.28 -4.51
C MET A 30 9.08 0.28 -5.47
N ALA A 31 9.04 -1.00 -5.10
CA ALA A 31 8.33 -2.00 -5.89
C ALA A 31 6.83 -1.70 -5.87
N ALA A 32 6.28 -1.31 -4.72
CA ALA A 32 4.89 -0.88 -4.62
C ALA A 32 4.56 0.31 -5.52
N MET A 33 5.41 1.35 -5.55
CA MET A 33 5.19 2.47 -6.48
C MET A 33 5.07 1.99 -7.94
N THR A 34 5.88 1.00 -8.32
CA THR A 34 5.82 0.39 -9.65
C THR A 34 4.49 -0.37 -9.84
N THR A 35 4.10 -1.21 -8.89
CA THR A 35 2.81 -1.94 -8.93
C THR A 35 1.63 -0.96 -9.00
N ILE A 36 1.60 0.06 -8.15
CA ILE A 36 0.54 1.09 -8.12
C ILE A 36 0.50 1.84 -9.47
N SER A 37 1.65 2.16 -10.06
CA SER A 37 1.70 2.81 -11.38
C SER A 37 1.18 1.90 -12.50
N GLN A 38 1.39 0.58 -12.39
CA GLN A 38 0.85 -0.41 -13.34
C GLN A 38 -0.65 -0.60 -13.21
N LEU A 39 -1.23 -0.31 -12.04
CA LEU A 39 -2.69 -0.29 -11.86
C LEU A 39 -3.38 0.85 -12.61
N GLY A 40 -2.62 1.80 -13.18
CA GLY A 40 -3.17 2.94 -13.91
C GLY A 40 -3.88 3.94 -12.99
N LEU A 41 -3.51 3.97 -11.71
CA LEU A 41 -4.08 4.89 -10.74
C LEU A 41 -3.75 6.35 -11.10
N PRO A 42 -4.68 7.30 -10.91
CA PRO A 42 -4.41 8.72 -11.06
C PRO A 42 -3.26 9.16 -10.15
N GLN A 43 -2.41 10.07 -10.63
CA GLN A 43 -1.29 10.59 -9.83
C GLN A 43 -1.76 11.24 -8.52
N ASP A 44 -2.92 11.91 -8.53
CA ASP A 44 -3.50 12.53 -7.33
C ASP A 44 -3.90 11.48 -6.28
N GLN A 45 -4.49 10.36 -6.69
CA GLN A 45 -4.84 9.24 -5.81
C GLN A 45 -3.58 8.59 -5.23
N LEU A 46 -2.55 8.42 -6.06
CA LEU A 46 -1.26 7.88 -5.63
C LEU A 46 -0.60 8.79 -4.59
N GLN A 47 -0.61 10.11 -4.83
CA GLN A 47 -0.12 11.10 -3.88
C GLN A 47 -0.94 11.09 -2.58
N GLN A 48 -2.27 10.93 -2.66
CA GLN A 48 -3.13 10.82 -1.48
C GLN A 48 -2.78 9.58 -0.65
N VAL A 49 -2.67 8.41 -1.28
CA VAL A 49 -2.27 7.17 -0.60
C VAL A 49 -0.90 7.33 0.05
N MET A 50 0.09 7.91 -0.64
CA MET A 50 1.40 8.16 -0.05
C MET A 50 1.34 9.15 1.12
N ALA A 51 0.54 10.21 1.02
CA ALA A 51 0.36 11.17 2.09
C ALA A 51 -0.28 10.53 3.33
N GLU A 52 -1.28 9.65 3.13
CA GLU A 52 -1.92 8.90 4.21
C GLU A 52 -0.96 7.89 4.85
N VAL A 53 -0.18 7.16 4.06
CA VAL A 53 0.87 6.24 4.56
C VAL A 53 1.95 6.99 5.33
N MET A 54 2.37 8.17 4.87
CA MET A 54 3.35 9.00 5.56
C MET A 54 2.81 9.58 6.87
N GLN A 55 1.58 10.10 6.86
CA GLN A 55 0.94 10.63 8.06
C GLN A 55 0.63 9.54 9.08
N ASN A 56 0.16 8.39 8.59
CA ASN A 56 -0.24 7.28 9.42
C ASN A 56 0.22 5.94 8.82
N PRO A 57 1.47 5.54 9.08
CA PRO A 57 1.98 4.28 8.58
C PRO A 57 1.27 3.05 9.18
N GLY A 58 0.49 3.23 10.26
CA GLY A 58 -0.38 2.18 10.80
C GLY A 58 -1.45 1.74 9.80
N LEU A 59 -1.80 2.58 8.82
CA LEU A 59 -2.72 2.22 7.75
C LEU A 59 -2.20 1.04 6.92
N ILE A 60 -0.88 0.92 6.68
CA ILE A 60 -0.38 -0.27 5.99
C ILE A 60 -0.65 -1.54 6.81
N LYS A 61 -0.52 -1.45 8.14
CA LYS A 61 -0.78 -2.56 9.06
C LYS A 61 -2.24 -3.00 9.02
N GLU A 62 -3.15 -2.04 9.15
CA GLU A 62 -4.59 -2.31 9.09
C GLU A 62 -4.98 -2.91 7.74
N ALA A 63 -4.38 -2.45 6.64
CA ALA A 63 -4.65 -2.98 5.32
C ALA A 63 -4.16 -4.44 5.19
N VAL A 64 -2.93 -4.74 5.61
CA VAL A 64 -2.45 -6.11 5.54
C VAL A 64 -3.23 -7.04 6.48
N ASP A 65 -3.62 -6.58 7.67
CA ASP A 65 -4.46 -7.36 8.58
C ASP A 65 -5.86 -7.61 7.97
N GLU A 66 -6.48 -6.60 7.33
CA GLU A 66 -7.75 -6.76 6.60
C GLU A 66 -7.62 -7.72 5.41
N LEU A 67 -6.47 -7.75 4.73
CA LEU A 67 -6.18 -8.60 3.58
C LEU A 67 -5.60 -9.98 3.95
N GLY A 68 -5.30 -10.23 5.22
CA GLY A 68 -4.65 -11.45 5.68
C GLY A 68 -3.17 -11.58 5.25
N LEU A 69 -2.52 -10.47 4.95
CA LEU A 69 -1.12 -10.36 4.57
C LEU A 69 -0.21 -10.29 5.80
N ASP A 70 1.02 -10.79 5.65
CA ASP A 70 1.99 -10.90 6.75
C ASP A 70 2.73 -9.58 7.01
N PHE A 71 2.31 -8.84 8.05
CA PHE A 71 2.88 -7.54 8.40
C PHE A 71 4.36 -7.61 8.83
N SER A 72 4.85 -8.78 9.25
CA SER A 72 6.26 -8.94 9.62
C SER A 72 7.23 -8.60 8.48
N LYS A 73 6.78 -8.71 7.23
CA LYS A 73 7.57 -8.29 6.05
C LYS A 73 7.65 -6.76 5.93
N VAL A 74 6.56 -6.04 6.21
CA VAL A 74 6.52 -4.57 6.15
C VAL A 74 7.50 -3.94 7.12
N GLU A 75 7.58 -4.44 8.35
CA GLU A 75 8.53 -3.92 9.34
C GLU A 75 9.98 -4.07 8.85
N ALA A 76 10.30 -5.21 8.23
CA ALA A 76 11.61 -5.44 7.65
C ALA A 76 11.93 -4.47 6.49
N ALA A 77 10.96 -4.17 5.62
CA ALA A 77 11.14 -3.20 4.54
C ALA A 77 11.25 -1.75 5.06
N LYS A 78 10.51 -1.40 6.12
CA LYS A 78 10.62 -0.10 6.79
C LYS A 78 11.99 0.13 7.41
N SER A 79 12.58 -0.89 8.04
CA SER A 79 13.93 -0.79 8.60
C SER A 79 15.01 -0.52 7.55
N GLN A 80 14.77 -0.83 6.27
CA GLN A 80 15.70 -0.48 5.20
C GLN A 80 15.61 1.00 4.75
N TYR A 81 14.56 1.72 5.15
CA TYR A 81 14.26 3.09 4.69
C TYR A 81 14.37 4.17 5.78
N GLN A 82 14.98 3.87 6.92
CA GLN A 82 15.45 4.92 7.84
C GLN A 82 16.81 5.45 7.35
N PRO A 83 16.96 6.76 7.03
CA PRO A 83 18.27 7.39 6.90
C PRO A 83 19.01 7.50 8.24
#